data_AF-A0AAJ2TKA0-F1
#
_entry.id   AF-A0AAJ2TKA0-F1
#
_cell.length_a   1.000
_cell.length_b   1.000
_cell.length_c   1.000
_cell.angle_alpha   90.00
_cell.angle_beta   90.00
_cell.angle_gamma   90.00
#
_symmetry.space_group_name_H-M   'P 1'
#
loop_
_entity.id
_entity.type
_entity.pdbx_description
1 polymer ?
#
loop_
_entity_poly.entity_id
_entity_poly.type
_entity_poly.pdbx_seq_one_letter_code
_entity_poly.pdbx_strand_id
1 'polypeptide(L)'
;CVPVPDPDMEPVDYYKVSKLSVIAKGEPGSTSSPWELVPPLLEVYRERGHRRLAARTYDTKCRSCMWGCRMPVEIIVDNWNSRGRRKYRFETFCYGPLSCKLYKPGPNRKVEGRNGMVYVEEDWVDQMAVEHRGEDE
;
A
#
# COMPACT_ATOMS: atom_id res chain seq x y z
N CYS A 1 0.88 24.16 2.59
CA CYS A 1 0.54 22.81 3.08
C CYS A 1 0.95 22.73 4.55
N VAL A 2 0.14 22.11 5.41
CA VAL A 2 0.56 21.86 6.80
C VAL A 2 1.57 20.70 6.74
N PRO A 3 2.78 20.85 7.29
CA PRO A 3 3.77 19.79 7.25
C PRO A 3 3.28 18.57 8.03
N VAL A 4 3.58 17.37 7.51
CA VAL A 4 3.31 16.12 8.23
C VAL A 4 4.25 16.06 9.44
N PRO A 5 3.75 15.72 10.66
CA PRO A 5 4.59 15.71 11.86
C PRO A 5 5.82 14.80 11.76
N ASP A 6 5.67 13.67 11.06
CA ASP A 6 6.75 12.74 10.73
C ASP A 6 6.99 12.77 9.21
N PRO A 7 8.15 13.28 8.75
CA PRO A 7 8.49 13.31 7.33
C PRO A 7 8.47 11.94 6.66
N ASP A 8 8.76 10.86 7.37
CA ASP A 8 8.73 9.49 6.82
C ASP A 8 7.28 9.02 6.56
N MET A 9 6.30 9.70 7.16
CA MET A 9 4.86 9.46 6.96
C MET A 9 4.22 10.44 5.99
N GLU A 10 5.00 11.33 5.37
CA GLU A 10 4.48 12.23 4.34
C GLU A 10 4.03 11.41 3.12
N PRO A 11 2.74 11.45 2.75
CA PRO A 11 2.29 10.77 1.55
C PRO A 11 3.00 11.38 0.34
N VAL A 12 3.52 10.54 -0.54
CA VAL A 12 4.31 10.97 -1.70
C VAL A 12 3.44 11.83 -2.61
N ASP A 13 3.71 13.13 -2.64
CA ASP A 13 3.23 14.03 -3.69
C ASP A 13 4.29 14.12 -4.80
N TYR A 14 3.92 14.57 -5.99
CA TYR A 14 4.86 14.75 -7.09
C TYR A 14 5.80 15.91 -6.80
N TYR A 15 7.00 15.63 -6.29
CA TYR A 15 8.06 16.63 -6.22
C TYR A 15 8.70 16.81 -7.59
N LYS A 16 8.78 18.06 -8.06
CA LYS A 16 9.54 18.39 -9.27
C LYS A 16 11.03 18.17 -9.01
N VAL A 17 11.51 16.99 -9.37
CA VAL A 17 12.94 16.69 -9.37
C VAL A 17 13.53 17.13 -10.71
N SER A 18 14.52 18.01 -10.67
CA SER A 18 15.30 18.42 -11.83
C SER A 18 16.77 18.12 -11.57
N LYS A 19 17.56 17.91 -12.63
CA LYS A 19 19.00 17.61 -12.58
C LYS A 19 19.40 16.22 -12.04
N LEU A 20 18.48 15.27 -12.00
CA LEU A 20 18.85 13.86 -11.80
C LEU A 20 19.27 13.24 -13.14
N SER A 21 20.36 12.47 -13.13
CA SER A 21 20.80 11.63 -14.24
C SER A 21 20.87 10.17 -13.78
N VAL A 22 20.55 9.25 -14.67
CA VAL A 22 20.66 7.81 -14.40
C VAL A 22 22.14 7.44 -14.51
N ILE A 23 22.76 7.07 -13.39
CA ILE A 23 24.19 6.67 -13.34
C ILE A 23 24.34 5.19 -13.69
N ALA A 24 23.44 4.35 -13.18
CA ALA A 24 23.37 2.92 -13.45
C ALA A 24 21.94 2.42 -13.23
N LYS A 25 21.57 1.33 -13.92
CA LYS A 25 20.35 0.56 -13.62
C LYS A 25 20.77 -0.71 -12.91
N GLY A 26 20.03 -1.11 -11.89
CA GLY A 26 20.24 -2.40 -11.22
C GLY A 26 19.94 -3.58 -12.16
N GLU A 27 20.46 -4.74 -11.82
CA GLU A 27 20.12 -5.98 -12.52
C GLU A 27 18.69 -6.39 -12.18
N PRO A 28 17.92 -6.91 -13.15
CA PRO A 28 16.63 -7.51 -12.85
C PRO A 28 16.82 -8.72 -11.92
N GLY A 29 15.86 -8.96 -11.03
CA GLY A 29 15.85 -10.16 -10.21
C GLY A 29 15.82 -11.44 -11.04
N SER A 30 16.08 -12.57 -10.38
CA SER A 30 16.11 -13.88 -11.03
C SER A 30 14.71 -14.33 -11.47
N THR A 31 14.58 -14.96 -12.64
CA THR A 31 13.34 -15.61 -13.08
C THR A 31 12.94 -16.79 -12.19
N SER A 32 13.86 -17.33 -11.38
CA SER A 32 13.56 -18.34 -10.36
C SER A 32 12.71 -17.80 -9.21
N SER A 33 12.67 -16.48 -9.03
CA SER A 33 11.84 -15.78 -8.04
C SER A 33 10.99 -14.71 -8.75
N PRO A 34 9.92 -15.08 -9.47
CA PRO A 34 9.15 -14.15 -10.29
C PRO A 34 8.59 -12.93 -9.53
N TRP A 35 8.45 -13.03 -8.21
CA TRP A 35 8.02 -11.93 -7.34
C TRP A 35 9.15 -10.95 -6.98
N GLU A 36 10.41 -11.21 -7.30
CA GLU A 36 11.56 -10.31 -7.09
C GLU A 36 12.00 -9.63 -8.38
N LEU A 37 11.15 -9.69 -9.42
CA LEU A 37 11.36 -8.98 -10.68
C LEU A 37 11.14 -7.47 -10.52
N VAL A 38 11.43 -6.74 -11.59
CA VAL A 38 11.23 -5.29 -11.65
C VAL A 38 9.74 -4.97 -11.42
N PRO A 39 9.41 -4.12 -10.42
CA PRO A 39 8.04 -3.67 -10.20
C PRO A 39 7.42 -3.07 -11.48
N PRO A 40 6.15 -3.41 -11.80
CA PRO A 40 5.45 -2.81 -12.93
C PRO A 40 5.12 -1.33 -12.67
N LEU A 41 4.47 -0.69 -13.65
CA LEU A 41 4.01 0.69 -13.54
C LEU A 41 2.91 0.85 -12.47
N LEU A 42 2.77 2.06 -11.92
CA LEU A 42 1.77 2.36 -10.87
C LEU A 42 0.33 2.09 -11.33
N GLU A 43 0.05 2.25 -12.62
CA GLU A 43 -1.24 1.95 -13.25
C GLU A 43 -1.63 0.49 -13.04
N VAL A 44 -0.67 -0.43 -13.12
CA VAL A 44 -0.88 -1.87 -12.90
C VAL A 44 -1.27 -2.15 -11.44
N TYR A 45 -0.67 -1.46 -10.47
CA TYR A 45 -1.07 -1.59 -9.07
C TYR A 45 -2.47 -1.04 -8.81
N ARG A 46 -2.83 0.08 -9.45
CA ARG A 46 -4.17 0.67 -9.34
C ARG A 46 -5.22 -0.25 -9.93
N GLU A 47 -4.96 -0.78 -11.11
CA GLU A 47 -5.85 -1.73 -11.78
C GLU A 47 -6.05 -2.99 -10.96
N ARG A 48 -4.99 -3.57 -10.40
CA ARG A 48 -5.09 -4.81 -9.60
C ARG A 48 -5.80 -4.65 -8.26
N GLY A 49 -5.91 -3.44 -7.74
CA GLY A 49 -6.44 -3.22 -6.39
C GLY A 49 -5.58 -3.84 -5.29
N HIS A 50 -5.83 -3.39 -4.06
CA HIS A 50 -5.06 -3.81 -2.90
C HIS A 50 -5.87 -4.76 -2.03
N ARG A 51 -5.16 -5.67 -1.34
CA ARG A 51 -5.68 -6.42 -0.20
C ARG A 51 -4.86 -6.11 1.04
N ARG A 52 -5.48 -6.12 2.22
CA ARG A 52 -4.75 -5.88 3.48
C ARG A 52 -3.79 -7.02 3.74
N LEU A 53 -2.52 -6.71 3.97
CA LEU A 53 -1.50 -7.70 4.28
C LEU A 53 -1.15 -7.62 5.76
N ALA A 54 -1.00 -8.77 6.42
CA ALA A 54 -0.50 -8.80 7.79
C ALA A 54 0.94 -8.24 7.87
N ALA A 55 1.18 -7.28 8.76
CA ALA A 55 2.49 -6.62 8.90
C ALA A 55 3.64 -7.63 9.13
N ARG A 56 3.41 -8.66 9.95
CA ARG A 56 4.39 -9.73 10.18
C ARG A 56 4.72 -10.50 8.89
N THR A 57 3.73 -10.77 8.05
CA THR A 57 3.94 -11.44 6.75
C THR A 57 4.72 -10.54 5.81
N TYR A 58 4.41 -9.24 5.79
CA TYR A 58 5.19 -8.27 5.03
C TYR A 58 6.67 -8.29 5.44
N ASP A 59 6.95 -8.10 6.73
CA ASP A 59 8.33 -8.00 7.24
C ASP A 59 9.15 -9.27 7.04
N THR A 60 8.51 -10.45 7.13
CA THR A 60 9.21 -11.74 7.10
C THR A 60 9.23 -12.41 5.72
N LYS A 61 8.29 -12.10 4.83
CA LYS A 61 8.10 -12.83 3.57
C LYS A 61 7.91 -11.95 2.34
N CYS A 62 7.32 -10.76 2.47
CA CYS A 62 6.94 -9.95 1.29
C CYS A 62 7.77 -8.68 1.13
N ARG A 63 8.78 -8.42 1.96
CA ARG A 63 9.59 -7.21 1.89
C ARG A 63 10.36 -7.05 0.57
N SER A 64 10.82 -8.15 -0.05
CA SER A 64 11.47 -8.16 -1.38
C SER A 64 10.47 -8.39 -2.53
N CYS A 65 9.20 -8.64 -2.23
CA CYS A 65 8.20 -8.95 -3.24
C CYS A 65 7.75 -7.66 -3.95
N MET A 66 7.79 -7.64 -5.28
CA MET A 66 7.31 -6.52 -6.10
C MET A 66 5.84 -6.17 -5.83
N TRP A 67 5.05 -7.13 -5.34
CA TRP A 67 3.64 -6.92 -5.01
C TRP A 67 3.37 -6.54 -3.55
N GLY A 68 4.36 -6.70 -2.66
CA GLY A 68 4.25 -6.34 -1.26
C GLY A 68 4.56 -4.87 -1.06
N CYS A 69 3.63 -4.10 -0.51
CA CYS A 69 3.85 -2.68 -0.27
C CYS A 69 3.63 -2.34 1.21
N ARG A 70 4.49 -1.47 1.75
CA ARG A 70 4.27 -0.75 3.01
C ARG A 70 4.28 0.72 2.67
N MET A 71 3.18 1.41 2.92
CA MET A 71 3.04 2.83 2.57
C MET A 71 2.42 3.63 3.70
N PRO A 72 2.76 4.93 3.83
CA PRO A 72 2.04 5.84 4.71
C PRO A 72 0.65 6.10 4.12
N VAL A 73 -0.37 5.93 4.95
CA VAL A 73 -1.77 6.14 4.61
C VAL A 73 -2.32 7.30 5.41
N GLU A 74 -3.05 8.18 4.74
CA GLU A 74 -3.75 9.29 5.36
C GLU A 74 -5.16 8.86 5.82
N ILE A 75 -5.50 9.22 7.05
CA ILE A 75 -6.81 9.04 7.66
C ILE A 75 -7.40 10.42 7.92
N ILE A 76 -8.50 10.74 7.24
CA ILE A 76 -9.27 11.96 7.46
C ILE A 76 -10.20 11.72 8.66
N VAL A 77 -9.85 12.28 9.82
CA VAL A 77 -10.63 12.09 11.06
C VAL A 77 -11.94 12.88 11.02
N ASP A 78 -11.96 14.04 10.37
CA ASP A 78 -13.14 14.87 10.22
C ASP A 78 -13.29 15.30 8.76
N ASN A 79 -14.26 14.71 8.06
CA ASN A 79 -14.48 15.04 6.65
C ASN A 79 -14.96 16.49 6.43
N TRP A 80 -15.54 17.12 7.46
CA TRP A 80 -15.94 18.54 7.42
C TRP A 80 -14.77 19.50 7.66
N ASN A 81 -13.68 19.02 8.26
CA ASN A 81 -12.44 19.78 8.46
C ASN A 81 -11.23 18.92 8.07
N SER A 82 -11.23 18.48 6.81
CA SER A 82 -10.25 17.52 6.30
C SER A 82 -8.82 18.06 6.30
N ARG A 83 -8.61 19.39 6.26
CA ARG A 83 -7.28 20.00 6.31
C ARG A 83 -6.69 20.10 7.73
N GLY A 84 -7.55 20.21 8.74
CA GLY A 84 -7.13 20.41 10.13
C GLY A 84 -7.06 19.13 10.97
N ARG A 85 -7.63 18.02 10.49
CA ARG A 85 -7.76 16.77 11.27
C ARG A 85 -7.44 15.53 10.43
N ARG A 86 -6.15 15.33 10.19
CA ARG A 86 -5.58 14.15 9.52
C ARG A 86 -4.71 13.38 10.50
N LYS A 87 -4.66 12.06 10.33
CA LYS A 87 -3.69 11.17 10.96
C LYS A 87 -2.98 10.39 9.87
N TYR A 88 -1.73 10.02 10.13
CA TYR A 88 -0.93 9.21 9.23
C TYR A 88 -0.49 7.95 9.96
N ARG A 89 -0.48 6.83 9.26
CA ARG A 89 0.12 5.58 9.76
C ARG A 89 0.61 4.74 8.61
N PHE A 90 1.55 3.84 8.89
CA PHE A 90 1.95 2.82 7.93
C PHE A 90 0.94 1.69 7.88
N GLU A 91 0.53 1.33 6.67
CA GLU A 91 -0.25 0.13 6.40
C GLU A 91 0.47 -0.75 5.37
N THR A 92 0.17 -2.04 5.40
CA THR A 92 0.78 -3.04 4.52
C THR A 92 -0.28 -3.64 3.60
N PHE A 93 0.06 -3.73 2.32
CA PHE A 93 -0.84 -4.16 1.25
C PHE A 93 -0.20 -5.23 0.37
N CYS A 94 -1.04 -6.07 -0.21
CA CYS A 94 -0.65 -7.06 -1.21
C CYS A 94 -1.41 -6.82 -2.51
N TYR A 95 -0.67 -6.67 -3.60
CA TYR A 95 -1.18 -6.56 -4.97
C TYR A 95 -0.98 -7.86 -5.77
N GLY A 96 -0.39 -8.88 -5.15
CA GLY A 96 0.01 -10.13 -5.79
C GLY A 96 -1.18 -11.05 -6.01
N PRO A 97 -1.00 -12.17 -6.75
CA PRO A 97 -2.07 -13.06 -7.17
C PRO A 97 -2.94 -13.52 -6.00
N LEU A 98 -4.23 -13.76 -6.26
CA LEU A 98 -5.17 -14.20 -5.22
C LEU A 98 -4.76 -15.57 -4.66
N SER A 99 -4.19 -16.44 -5.49
CA SER A 99 -3.65 -17.76 -5.17
C SER A 99 -2.35 -17.75 -4.35
N CYS A 100 -1.79 -16.58 -4.02
CA CYS A 100 -0.52 -16.47 -3.31
C CYS A 100 -0.55 -17.18 -1.94
N LYS A 101 0.19 -18.29 -1.82
CA LYS A 101 0.28 -19.10 -0.59
C LYS A 101 0.88 -18.38 0.62
N LEU A 102 1.65 -17.31 0.37
CA LEU A 102 2.27 -16.50 1.41
C LEU A 102 1.32 -15.43 1.95
N TYR A 103 0.26 -15.09 1.22
CA TYR A 103 -0.69 -14.06 1.61
C TYR A 103 -1.40 -14.45 2.92
N LYS A 104 -1.43 -13.49 3.85
CA LYS A 104 -2.25 -13.57 5.06
C LYS A 104 -2.93 -12.21 5.27
N PRO A 105 -4.25 -12.17 5.40
CA PRO A 105 -4.96 -10.92 5.59
C PRO A 105 -4.48 -10.21 6.85
N GLY A 106 -4.35 -8.89 6.76
CA GLY A 106 -4.10 -8.04 7.93
C GLY A 106 -5.33 -7.95 8.84
N PRO A 107 -5.20 -7.36 10.04
CA PRO A 107 -6.35 -7.06 10.88
C PRO A 107 -7.30 -6.08 10.18
N ASN A 108 -8.59 -6.14 10.52
CA ASN A 108 -9.57 -5.21 9.97
C ASN A 108 -9.15 -3.75 10.20
N ARG A 109 -9.21 -2.97 9.13
CA ARG A 109 -8.75 -1.58 9.14
C ARG A 109 -9.70 -0.74 9.97
N LYS A 110 -9.17 -0.12 11.02
CA LYS A 110 -9.91 0.82 11.88
C LYS A 110 -9.68 2.23 11.40
N VAL A 111 -10.74 2.92 10.99
CA VAL A 111 -10.73 4.29 10.52
C VAL A 111 -11.39 5.16 11.59
N GLU A 112 -10.59 6.04 12.18
CA GLU A 112 -11.08 6.97 13.19
C GLU A 112 -11.85 8.12 12.54
N GLY A 113 -13.01 8.44 13.11
CA GLY A 113 -13.89 9.52 12.71
C GLY A 113 -14.09 10.55 13.81
N ARG A 114 -14.94 11.54 13.53
CA ARG A 114 -15.23 12.66 14.43
C ARG A 114 -15.81 12.16 15.75
N ASN A 115 -15.46 12.82 16.85
CA ASN A 115 -15.93 12.54 18.22
C ASN A 115 -15.62 11.11 18.71
N GLY A 116 -14.53 10.50 18.23
CA GLY A 116 -14.12 9.17 18.69
C GLY A 116 -14.89 8.01 18.04
N MET A 117 -15.68 8.28 17.01
CA MET A 117 -16.27 7.23 16.18
C MET A 117 -15.15 6.39 15.53
N VAL A 118 -15.31 5.08 15.49
CA VAL A 118 -14.38 4.18 14.79
C VAL A 118 -15.18 3.32 13.84
N TYR A 119 -14.93 3.49 12.54
CA TYR A 119 -15.41 2.60 11.51
C TYR A 119 -14.43 1.43 11.36
N VAL A 120 -14.95 0.21 11.32
CA VAL A 120 -14.15 -0.99 11.05
C VAL A 120 -14.48 -1.42 9.63
N GLU A 121 -13.48 -1.34 8.76
CA GLU A 121 -13.58 -1.79 7.38
C GLU A 121 -13.66 -3.32 7.36
N GLU A 122 -14.77 -3.84 6.87
CA GLU A 122 -15.04 -5.26 6.81
C GLU A 122 -14.30 -5.94 5.66
N ASP A 123 -14.19 -7.28 5.71
CA ASP A 123 -13.46 -8.07 4.72
C ASP A 123 -14.02 -7.96 3.30
N TRP A 124 -15.31 -7.63 3.13
CA TRP A 124 -15.90 -7.47 1.81
C TRP A 124 -15.31 -6.29 1.03
N VAL A 125 -14.72 -5.30 1.72
CA VAL A 125 -14.05 -4.16 1.07
C VAL A 125 -12.82 -4.64 0.29
N ASP A 126 -12.01 -5.51 0.89
CA ASP A 126 -10.88 -6.14 0.22
C ASP A 126 -11.34 -7.04 -0.93
N GLN A 127 -12.48 -7.74 -0.76
CA GLN A 127 -13.04 -8.61 -1.80
C GLN A 127 -13.51 -7.80 -3.01
N MET A 128 -14.24 -6.70 -2.80
CA MET A 128 -14.66 -5.79 -3.86
C MET A 128 -13.47 -5.15 -4.58
N ALA A 129 -12.40 -4.81 -3.85
CA ALA A 129 -11.20 -4.21 -4.43
C ALA A 129 -10.47 -5.14 -5.42
N VAL A 130 -10.73 -6.45 -5.36
CA VAL A 130 -10.08 -7.45 -6.21
C VAL A 130 -11.05 -8.36 -6.96
N GLU A 131 -12.35 -8.04 -6.96
CA GLU A 131 -13.41 -8.90 -7.52
C GLU A 131 -13.20 -9.18 -9.02
N HIS A 132 -12.64 -8.22 -9.73
CA HIS A 132 -12.37 -8.31 -11.16
C HIS A 132 -11.14 -9.16 -11.52
N ARG A 133 -10.41 -9.72 -10.54
CA ARG A 133 -9.16 -10.43 -10.77
C ARG A 133 -9.32 -11.94 -10.84
N GLY A 134 -8.54 -12.56 -11.72
CA GLY A 134 -8.33 -14.01 -11.72
C GLY A 134 -7.47 -14.49 -10.53
N GLU A 135 -7.47 -15.81 -10.28
CA GLU A 135 -6.73 -16.40 -9.16
C GLU A 135 -5.21 -16.18 -9.25
N ASP A 136 -4.65 -16.33 -10.45
CA ASP A 136 -3.20 -16.23 -10.72
C ASP A 136 -2.79 -14.90 -11.34
N GLU A 137 -3.74 -13.97 -11.47
CA GLU A 137 -3.51 -12.63 -12.01
C GLU A 137 -2.84 -11.75 -10.96
#